data_AF-A0A8S9HJ23-F1
#
_entry.id   AF-A0A8S9HJ23-F1
#
_cell.length_a   1.000
_cell.length_b   1.000
_cell.length_c   1.000
_cell.angle_alpha   90.00
_cell.angle_beta   90.00
_cell.angle_gamma   90.00
#
_symmetry.space_group_name_H-M   'P 1'
#
loop_
_entity.id
_entity.type
_entity.pdbx_description
1 polymer ?
#
loop_
_entity_poly.entity_id
_entity_poly.type
_entity_poly.pdbx_seq_one_letter_code
_entity_poly.pdbx_strand_id
1 'polypeptide(L)'
;RHRWVEYASKDRYNASQVPAEWHGWLHFITDHTGDELLSQKPKRYGIEHRENFSGHGDAYIYHSKGHTLNPGQKNWTRYQPWVPTKTK
;
A
#
# COMPACT_ATOMS: atom_id res chain seq x y z
N ARG A 1 26.71 10.42 10.97
CA ARG A 1 25.62 10.19 9.98
C ARG A 1 26.28 9.73 8.68
N HIS A 2 26.29 8.44 8.37
CA HIS A 2 27.06 7.89 7.24
C HIS A 2 26.22 7.12 6.20
N ARG A 3 24.89 7.02 6.39
CA ARG A 3 23.94 6.50 5.40
C ARG A 3 22.84 7.53 5.17
N TRP A 4 22.57 7.86 3.92
CA TRP A 4 21.46 8.70 3.49
C TRP A 4 21.08 8.32 2.06
N VAL A 5 19.90 8.74 1.63
CA VAL A 5 19.43 8.58 0.26
C VAL A 5 19.10 9.96 -0.32
N GLU A 6 19.45 10.15 -1.58
CA GLU A 6 19.02 11.30 -2.35
C GLU A 6 17.87 10.86 -3.27
N TYR A 7 16.68 11.45 -3.08
CA TYR A 7 15.52 11.09 -3.90
C TYR A 7 15.70 11.54 -5.35
N ALA A 8 15.21 10.72 -6.28
CA ALA A 8 15.23 11.04 -7.71
C ALA A 8 14.28 12.21 -8.05
N SER A 9 13.09 12.22 -7.45
CA SER A 9 12.16 13.36 -7.53
C SER A 9 12.65 14.49 -6.62
N LYS A 10 13.04 15.63 -7.20
CA LYS A 10 13.52 16.79 -6.42
C LYS A 10 12.40 17.67 -5.91
N ASP A 11 11.28 17.72 -6.62
CA ASP A 11 10.20 18.67 -6.34
C ASP A 11 9.21 18.15 -5.29
N ARG A 12 8.93 16.84 -5.31
CA ARG A 12 7.99 16.17 -4.39
C ARG A 12 8.60 14.89 -3.84
N TYR A 13 9.65 15.04 -3.03
CA TYR A 13 10.22 13.91 -2.31
C TYR A 13 9.42 13.61 -1.04
N ASN A 14 9.30 12.32 -0.73
CA ASN A 14 8.64 11.86 0.50
C ASN A 14 9.44 10.70 1.09
N ALA A 15 9.53 10.65 2.43
CA ALA A 15 10.24 9.61 3.15
C ALA A 15 9.76 8.19 2.82
N SER A 16 8.48 8.06 2.47
CA SER A 16 7.88 6.76 2.11
C SER A 16 8.24 6.25 0.71
N GLN A 17 9.01 6.98 -0.09
CA GLN A 17 9.44 6.57 -1.44
C GLN A 17 10.58 5.55 -1.44
N VAL A 18 11.21 5.30 -0.28
CA VAL A 18 12.28 4.31 -0.16
C VAL A 18 11.65 2.92 -0.19
N PRO A 19 12.06 2.03 -1.11
CA PRO A 19 11.49 0.70 -1.20
C PRO A 19 11.98 -0.19 -0.05
N ALA A 20 11.30 -1.32 0.18
CA ALA A 20 11.51 -2.14 1.36
C ALA A 20 12.95 -2.67 1.49
N GLU A 21 13.56 -3.01 0.35
CA GLU A 21 14.94 -3.49 0.24
C GLU A 21 15.97 -2.46 0.70
N TRP A 22 15.77 -1.17 0.43
CA TRP A 22 16.67 -0.10 0.84
C TRP A 22 16.34 0.47 2.22
N HIS A 23 15.09 0.35 2.66
CA HIS A 23 14.62 0.88 3.93
C HIS A 23 15.37 0.25 5.13
N GLY A 24 15.59 -1.07 5.12
CA GLY A 24 16.34 -1.74 6.19
C GLY A 24 17.79 -1.25 6.32
N TRP A 25 18.48 -1.12 5.18
CA TRP A 25 19.86 -0.64 5.12
C TRP A 25 19.99 0.82 5.57
N LEU A 26 19.07 1.68 5.11
CA LEU A 26 19.03 3.11 5.45
C LEU A 26 18.80 3.34 6.95
N HIS A 27 17.98 2.48 7.58
CA HIS A 27 17.63 2.57 8.99
C HIS A 27 18.56 1.77 9.93
N PHE A 28 19.71 1.28 9.44
CA PHE A 28 20.67 0.50 10.24
C PHE A 28 20.08 -0.79 10.86
N ILE A 29 19.03 -1.34 10.26
CA ILE A 29 18.43 -2.61 10.70
C ILE A 29 19.25 -3.78 10.15
N THR A 30 19.81 -3.61 8.95
CA THR A 30 20.67 -4.60 8.30
C THR A 30 21.82 -3.93 7.57
N ASP A 31 22.90 -4.67 7.36
CA ASP A 31 24.05 -4.23 6.56
C ASP A 31 23.99 -4.72 5.11
N HIS A 32 23.01 -5.59 4.79
CA HIS A 32 22.76 -6.01 3.41
C HIS A 32 22.29 -4.83 2.57
N THR A 33 22.77 -4.74 1.33
CA THR A 33 22.37 -3.69 0.40
C THR A 33 21.03 -4.02 -0.26
N GLY A 34 20.38 -3.01 -0.86
CA GLY A 34 19.10 -3.22 -1.52
C GLY A 34 19.16 -4.24 -2.67
N ASP A 35 20.27 -4.30 -3.40
CA ASP A 35 20.44 -5.24 -4.54
C ASP A 35 20.50 -6.71 -4.09
N GLU A 36 21.12 -6.98 -2.94
CA GLU A 36 21.16 -8.30 -2.32
C GLU A 36 19.76 -8.76 -1.90
N LEU A 37 18.99 -7.86 -1.30
CA LEU A 37 17.61 -8.15 -0.86
C LEU A 37 16.63 -8.21 -2.03
N LEU A 38 16.87 -7.46 -3.11
CA LEU A 38 16.05 -7.51 -4.32
C LEU A 38 16.09 -8.90 -4.96
N SER A 39 17.24 -9.58 -4.91
CA SER A 39 17.39 -10.97 -5.37
C SER A 39 16.55 -11.97 -4.57
N GLN A 40 16.22 -11.62 -3.32
CA GLN A 40 15.38 -12.42 -2.42
C GLN A 40 13.90 -12.05 -2.49
N LYS A 41 13.52 -11.02 -3.27
CA LYS A 41 12.13 -10.56 -3.39
C LYS A 41 11.23 -11.70 -3.91
N PRO A 42 10.13 -12.02 -3.21
CA PRO A 42 9.27 -13.14 -3.58
C PRO A 42 8.55 -12.87 -4.91
N LYS A 43 8.82 -13.69 -5.93
CA LYS A 43 8.29 -13.48 -7.28
C LYS A 43 6.78 -13.73 -7.43
N ARG A 44 6.20 -14.61 -6.58
CA ARG A 44 4.81 -15.07 -6.73
C ARG A 44 3.77 -14.05 -6.24
N TYR A 45 4.12 -13.29 -5.21
CA TYR A 45 3.20 -12.39 -4.50
C TYR A 45 3.84 -11.03 -4.17
N GLY A 46 5.09 -10.81 -4.60
CA GLY A 46 5.77 -9.54 -4.43
C GLY A 46 5.02 -8.45 -5.20
N ILE A 47 4.62 -7.42 -4.46
CA ILE A 47 3.98 -6.23 -5.03
C ILE A 47 5.06 -5.18 -5.21
N GLU A 48 4.95 -4.37 -6.26
CA GLU A 48 5.84 -3.24 -6.45
C GLU A 48 5.64 -2.17 -5.37
N HIS A 49 6.73 -1.51 -5.02
CA HIS A 49 6.70 -0.44 -4.03
C HIS A 49 5.79 0.68 -4.52
N ARG A 50 4.93 1.17 -3.63
CA ARG A 50 4.10 2.35 -3.84
C ARG A 50 4.30 3.26 -2.64
N GLU A 51 4.58 4.53 -2.92
CA GLU A 51 4.66 5.54 -1.88
C GLU A 51 3.31 5.72 -1.18
N ASN A 52 3.34 6.39 -0.02
CA ASN A 52 2.12 6.70 0.71
C ASN A 52 1.34 7.85 0.04
N PHE A 53 0.20 7.51 -0.57
CA PHE A 53 -0.71 8.46 -1.21
C PHE A 53 -1.77 9.07 -0.27
N SER A 54 -1.61 8.96 1.05
CA SER A 54 -2.48 9.67 1.99
C SER A 54 -2.60 11.15 1.62
N GLY A 55 -3.84 11.64 1.55
CA GLY A 55 -4.15 13.03 1.18
C GLY A 55 -4.13 13.36 -0.33
N HIS A 56 -3.83 12.41 -1.21
CA HIS A 56 -3.77 12.64 -2.67
C HIS A 56 -5.08 12.30 -3.40
N GLY A 57 -6.21 12.26 -2.69
CA GLY A 57 -7.55 11.99 -3.20
C GLY A 57 -8.04 10.57 -2.94
N ASP A 58 -9.36 10.41 -2.82
CA ASP A 58 -10.01 9.17 -2.37
C ASP A 58 -9.76 7.96 -3.29
N ALA A 59 -9.47 8.21 -4.58
CA ALA A 59 -9.15 7.14 -5.53
C ALA A 59 -7.81 6.44 -5.25
N TYR A 60 -6.87 7.13 -4.58
CA TYR A 60 -5.53 6.59 -4.28
C TYR A 60 -5.40 6.11 -2.83
N ILE A 61 -6.29 6.57 -1.95
CA ILE A 61 -6.29 6.26 -0.53
C ILE A 61 -7.00 4.92 -0.30
N TYR A 62 -6.48 4.14 0.66
CA TYR A 62 -7.15 2.91 1.07
C TYR A 62 -8.38 3.23 1.94
N HIS A 63 -9.53 2.68 1.55
CA HIS A 63 -10.75 2.69 2.34
C HIS A 63 -11.12 1.29 2.82
N SER A 64 -11.58 1.19 4.07
CA SER A 64 -12.03 -0.08 4.63
C SER A 64 -13.26 -0.62 3.88
N LYS A 65 -13.54 -1.92 4.01
CA LYS A 65 -14.65 -2.57 3.29
C LYS A 65 -16.03 -2.01 3.64
N GLY A 66 -16.21 -1.36 4.78
CA GLY A 66 -17.49 -0.75 5.18
C GLY A 66 -17.60 0.75 4.89
N HIS A 67 -16.51 1.40 4.47
CA HIS A 67 -16.47 2.83 4.23
C HIS A 67 -17.35 3.21 3.03
N THR A 68 -18.06 4.34 3.11
CA THR A 68 -19.02 4.79 2.08
C THR A 68 -18.34 5.17 0.76
N LEU A 69 -17.10 5.66 0.80
CA LEU A 69 -16.32 5.98 -0.40
C LEU A 69 -15.67 4.75 -1.04
N ASN A 70 -15.76 3.57 -0.42
CA ASN A 70 -15.26 2.34 -1.04
C ASN A 70 -16.27 1.87 -2.11
N PRO A 71 -15.88 1.75 -3.39
CA PRO A 71 -16.79 1.31 -4.45
C PRO A 71 -17.39 -0.07 -4.21
N GLY A 72 -16.73 -0.92 -3.43
CA GLY A 72 -17.20 -2.25 -3.02
C GLY A 72 -17.71 -2.30 -1.59
N GLN A 73 -18.52 -1.32 -1.16
CA GLN A 73 -19.01 -1.26 0.22
C GLN A 73 -19.72 -2.56 0.61
N LYS A 74 -19.10 -3.28 1.55
CA LYS A 74 -19.56 -4.57 2.02
C LYS A 74 -20.70 -4.39 3.01
N ASN A 75 -21.80 -5.10 2.76
CA ASN A 75 -22.85 -5.29 3.75
C ASN A 75 -22.45 -6.40 4.75
N TRP A 76 -22.60 -6.13 6.04
CA TRP A 76 -22.26 -7.05 7.14
C TRP A 76 -23.47 -7.82 7.67
N THR A 77 -24.65 -7.66 7.08
CA THR A 77 -25.83 -8.46 7.43
C THR A 77 -25.52 -9.95 7.31
N ARG A 78 -25.65 -10.67 8.43
CA ARG A 78 -25.35 -12.11 8.52
C ARG A 78 -26.46 -13.01 8.02
N TYR A 79 -27.63 -12.44 7.79
CA TYR A 79 -28.80 -13.11 7.27
C TYR A 79 -29.24 -12.44 5.97
N GLN A 80 -29.95 -13.18 5.14
CA GLN A 80 -30.62 -12.64 3.97
C GLN A 80 -32.07 -12.34 4.37
N PRO A 81 -32.54 -11.07 4.31
CA PRO A 81 -33.94 -10.78 4.55
C PRO A 81 -34.79 -11.43 3.45
N TRP A 82 -36.01 -11.84 3.81
CA TRP A 82 -36.97 -12.30 2.81
C TRP A 82 -37.34 -11.15 1.87
N VAL A 83 -37.27 -11.38 0.56
CA VAL A 83 -37.65 -10.41 -0.48
C VAL A 83 -38.95 -10.90 -1.15
N PRO A 84 -40.09 -10.19 -1.01
CA PRO A 84 -41.33 -10.59 -1.66
C PRO A 84 -41.21 -10.56 -3.18
N THR A 85 -41.62 -11.64 -3.85
CA THR A 85 -41.90 -11.59 -5.29
C THR A 85 -43.20 -10.81 -5.51
N LYS A 86 -43.12 -9.63 -6.15
CA LYS A 86 -44.32 -8.91 -6.58
C LYS A 86 -45.11 -9.79 -7.55
N THR A 87 -46.28 -10.27 -7.15
CA THR A 87 -47.28 -10.79 -8.07
C THR A 87 -47.84 -9.62 -8.89
N LYS A 88 -47.81 -9.74 -10.21
CA LYS A 88 -48.43 -8.80 -11.15
C LYS A 88 -49.95 -8.89 -11.10
#